data_AF-A0A536JTZ9-F1
#
_entry.id   AF-A0A536JTZ9-F1
#
_cell.length_a   1.000
_cell.length_b   1.000
_cell.length_c   1.000
_cell.angle_alpha   90.00
_cell.angle_beta   90.00
_cell.angle_gamma   90.00
#
_symmetry.space_group_name_H-M   'P 1'
#
loop_
_entity.id
_entity.type
_entity.pdbx_description
1 polymer ?
#
loop_
_entity_poly.entity_id
_entity_poly.type
_entity_poly.pdbx_seq_one_letter_code
_entity_poly.pdbx_strand_id
1 'polypeptide(L)'
;MPPPLRELAAVARYGDEALAEKVGAAGYRISRRETLYGLLRREQAIVASGESSPRTEVSRILDFAQAAYGDLVGILVGRDDRLLDSARDGEWSLRDVMRHAIAVELRYAAQIEYSATRAETDPIGIPAGLLPCDRLSPPEPEFAHSRDGAVVDLLELLGNARAGGDVRLAKVPDSAFARPSLWGTMNLDVRMRLHQIAAHLTETAIQVEKIVGGGGELRAILRRCCVTRGTHERWSPEKGRTVLDESYRALTG
;
A
#
# COMPACT_ATOMS: atom_id res chain seq x y z
N MET A 1 1.07 11.56 -4.11
CA MET A 1 2.13 11.37 -3.11
C MET A 1 1.62 10.39 -2.06
N PRO A 2 2.41 9.37 -1.68
CA PRO A 2 2.11 8.59 -0.48
C PRO A 2 1.99 9.52 0.73
N PRO A 3 1.32 9.11 1.82
CA PRO A 3 1.28 9.89 3.04
C PRO A 3 2.71 10.19 3.54
N PRO A 4 2.93 11.21 4.39
CA PRO A 4 4.25 11.60 4.86
C PRO A 4 4.89 10.50 5.74
N LEU A 5 5.53 9.50 5.11
CA LEU A 5 5.96 8.25 5.74
C LEU A 5 6.97 8.48 6.87
N ARG A 6 7.86 9.47 6.73
CA ARG A 6 8.88 9.79 7.74
C ARG A 6 8.24 10.36 9.00
N GLU A 7 7.27 11.23 8.85
CA GLU A 7 6.53 11.83 9.96
C GLU A 7 5.58 10.83 10.61
N LEU A 8 4.91 9.99 9.82
CA LEU A 8 4.17 8.84 10.33
C LEU A 8 5.09 7.90 11.13
N ALA A 9 6.32 7.67 10.68
CA ALA A 9 7.29 6.83 11.38
C ALA A 9 7.73 7.43 12.71
N ALA A 10 7.92 8.75 12.76
CA ALA A 10 8.22 9.46 14.01
C ALA A 10 7.06 9.32 15.00
N VAL A 11 5.81 9.49 14.56
CA VAL A 11 4.63 9.32 15.43
C VAL A 11 4.49 7.88 15.90
N ALA A 12 4.67 6.89 15.02
CA ALA A 12 4.50 5.48 15.32
C ALA A 12 5.56 4.87 16.25
N ARG A 13 6.63 5.62 16.56
CA ARG A 13 7.67 5.25 17.53
C ARG A 13 7.30 5.59 18.97
N TYR A 14 6.32 6.46 19.19
CA TYR A 14 5.81 6.74 20.53
C TYR A 14 5.08 5.52 21.10
N GLY A 15 5.19 5.31 22.41
CA GLY A 15 4.34 4.38 23.15
C GLY A 15 2.97 4.98 23.47
N ASP A 16 2.09 4.16 24.06
CA ASP A 16 0.72 4.56 24.39
C ASP A 16 0.66 5.63 25.49
N GLU A 17 1.70 5.75 26.32
CA GLU A 17 1.84 6.84 27.29
C GLU A 17 1.79 8.22 26.63
N ALA A 18 2.29 8.31 25.39
CA ALA A 18 2.32 9.54 24.63
C ALA A 18 0.92 9.95 24.15
N LEU A 19 -0.10 9.09 24.21
CA LEU A 19 -1.47 9.44 23.79
C LEU A 19 -2.08 10.56 24.63
N ALA A 20 -1.69 10.66 25.90
CA ALA A 20 -2.17 11.70 26.83
C ALA A 20 -1.45 13.06 26.64
N GLU A 21 -0.32 13.08 25.92
CA GLU A 21 0.43 14.31 25.69
C GLU A 21 -0.39 15.30 24.86
N LYS A 22 -0.34 16.57 25.26
CA LYS A 22 -1.04 17.65 24.57
C LYS A 22 -0.22 18.14 23.38
N VAL A 23 -0.76 18.08 22.17
CA VAL A 23 -0.11 18.52 20.92
C VAL A 23 -0.84 19.72 20.32
N GLY A 24 -0.16 20.50 19.46
CA GLY A 24 -0.71 21.68 18.79
C GLY A 24 -0.22 23.03 19.33
N ALA A 25 -0.76 24.13 18.78
CA ALA A 25 -0.36 25.49 19.14
C ALA A 25 -0.83 25.91 20.55
N ALA A 26 -0.09 26.82 21.19
CA ALA A 26 -0.43 27.37 22.50
C ALA A 26 -1.87 27.94 22.52
N GLY A 27 -2.66 27.54 23.52
CA GLY A 27 -4.08 27.91 23.65
C GLY A 27 -5.09 26.91 23.06
N TYR A 28 -4.66 26.00 22.18
CA TYR A 28 -5.54 25.01 21.51
C TYR A 28 -4.99 23.58 21.57
N ARG A 29 -4.21 23.26 22.60
CA ARG A 29 -3.60 21.92 22.72
C ARG A 29 -4.62 20.89 23.20
N ILE A 30 -4.85 19.88 22.37
CA ILE A 30 -5.66 18.70 22.68
C ILE A 30 -4.75 17.47 22.80
N SER A 31 -5.25 16.36 23.34
CA SER A 31 -4.43 15.15 23.46
C SER A 31 -4.04 14.59 22.08
N ARG A 32 -2.90 13.90 22.00
CA ARG A 32 -2.48 13.20 20.78
C ARG A 32 -3.52 12.17 20.35
N ARG A 33 -4.16 11.49 21.31
CA ARG A 33 -5.31 10.61 21.05
C ARG A 33 -6.44 11.32 20.30
N GLU A 34 -6.91 12.46 20.82
CA GLU A 34 -7.99 13.23 20.20
C GLU A 34 -7.59 13.74 18.82
N THR A 35 -6.32 14.12 18.64
CA THR A 35 -5.78 14.57 17.35
C THR A 35 -5.80 13.44 16.32
N LEU A 36 -5.32 12.24 16.69
CA LEU A 36 -5.32 11.06 15.82
C LEU A 36 -6.74 10.62 15.43
N TYR A 37 -7.68 10.59 16.38
CA TYR A 37 -9.08 10.32 16.04
C TYR A 37 -9.71 11.45 15.21
N GLY A 38 -9.28 12.70 15.40
CA GLY A 38 -9.66 13.83 14.56
C GLY A 38 -9.19 13.67 13.12
N LEU A 39 -7.96 13.20 12.92
CA LEU A 39 -7.42 12.86 11.61
C LEU A 39 -8.20 11.72 10.96
N LEU A 40 -8.44 10.62 11.69
CA LEU A 40 -9.26 9.51 11.18
C LEU A 40 -10.64 9.98 10.71
N ARG A 41 -11.32 10.82 11.49
CA ARG A 41 -12.63 11.39 11.09
C ARG A 41 -12.53 12.25 9.82
N ARG A 42 -11.42 12.97 9.63
CA ARG A 42 -11.21 13.77 8.40
C ARG A 42 -10.97 12.87 7.18
N GLU A 43 -10.16 11.82 7.31
CA GLU A 43 -10.00 10.82 6.24
C GLU A 43 -11.36 10.19 5.90
N GLN A 44 -12.13 9.76 6.91
CA GLN A 44 -13.49 9.21 6.74
C GLN A 44 -14.47 10.20 6.10
N ALA A 45 -14.39 11.49 6.45
CA ALA A 45 -15.24 12.52 5.86
C ALA A 45 -14.97 12.69 4.36
N ILE A 46 -13.71 12.57 3.92
CA ILE A 46 -13.38 12.59 2.49
C ILE A 46 -14.01 11.40 1.81
N VAL A 47 -13.83 10.18 2.35
CA VAL A 47 -14.46 8.96 1.81
C VAL A 47 -15.99 9.13 1.70
N ALA A 48 -16.63 9.60 2.77
CA ALA A 48 -18.08 9.78 2.83
C ALA A 48 -18.61 10.88 1.90
N SER A 49 -17.82 11.93 1.64
CA SER A 49 -18.18 12.98 0.69
C SER A 49 -18.25 12.48 -0.76
N GLY A 50 -17.65 11.31 -1.02
CA GLY A 50 -17.66 10.67 -2.32
C GLY A 50 -16.79 11.38 -3.36
N GLU A 51 -16.82 10.84 -4.57
CA GLU A 51 -16.02 11.30 -5.69
C GLU A 51 -16.69 12.49 -6.40
N SER A 52 -15.88 13.44 -6.86
CA SER A 52 -16.36 14.57 -7.67
C SER A 52 -16.53 14.23 -9.15
N SER A 53 -16.04 13.07 -9.62
CA SER A 53 -16.09 12.66 -11.02
C SER A 53 -16.28 11.14 -11.15
N PRO A 54 -17.00 10.66 -12.18
CA PRO A 54 -17.17 9.22 -12.41
C PRO A 54 -15.83 8.49 -12.58
N ARG A 55 -15.66 7.37 -11.89
CA ARG A 55 -14.48 6.52 -12.02
C ARG A 55 -14.75 5.21 -12.75
N THR A 56 -13.71 4.71 -13.41
CA THR A 56 -13.71 3.40 -14.06
C THR A 56 -13.79 2.27 -13.03
N GLU A 57 -14.27 1.10 -13.44
CA GLU A 57 -14.29 -0.08 -12.56
C GLU A 57 -12.87 -0.46 -12.12
N VAL A 58 -11.88 -0.43 -13.03
CA VAL A 58 -10.46 -0.63 -12.70
C VAL A 58 -10.02 0.27 -11.55
N SER A 59 -10.34 1.56 -11.62
CA SER A 59 -9.93 2.51 -10.59
C SER A 59 -10.51 2.14 -9.23
N ARG A 60 -11.80 1.79 -9.16
CA ARG A 60 -12.44 1.35 -7.91
C ARG A 60 -11.84 0.05 -7.37
N ILE A 61 -11.53 -0.91 -8.25
CA ILE A 61 -10.88 -2.18 -7.84
C ILE A 61 -9.49 -1.90 -7.23
N LEU A 62 -8.71 -1.00 -7.83
CA LEU A 62 -7.37 -0.67 -7.36
C LEU A 62 -7.35 0.08 -6.02
N ASP A 63 -8.45 0.69 -5.58
CA ASP A 63 -8.51 1.30 -4.23
C ASP A 63 -8.45 0.25 -3.13
N PHE A 64 -8.97 -0.95 -3.35
CA PHE A 64 -8.82 -2.04 -2.37
C PHE A 64 -7.34 -2.39 -2.18
N ALA A 65 -6.57 -2.38 -3.27
CA ALA A 65 -5.14 -2.63 -3.22
C ALA A 65 -4.40 -1.46 -2.54
N GLN A 66 -4.81 -0.22 -2.80
CA GLN A 66 -4.24 0.94 -2.12
C GLN A 66 -4.55 0.96 -0.62
N ALA A 67 -5.76 0.56 -0.22
CA ALA A 67 -6.13 0.40 1.19
C ALA A 67 -5.31 -0.71 1.87
N ALA A 68 -5.06 -1.83 1.19
CA ALA A 68 -4.19 -2.90 1.68
C ALA A 68 -2.72 -2.45 1.81
N TYR A 69 -2.23 -1.62 0.89
CA TYR A 69 -0.93 -0.95 1.05
C TYR A 69 -0.92 0.01 2.25
N GLY A 70 -2.00 0.77 2.46
CA GLY A 70 -2.19 1.57 3.66
C GLY A 70 -2.14 0.75 4.95
N ASP A 71 -2.64 -0.49 4.93
CA ASP A 71 -2.54 -1.43 6.05
C ASP A 71 -1.07 -1.81 6.33
N LEU A 72 -0.33 -2.18 5.29
CA LEU A 72 1.11 -2.46 5.35
C LEU A 72 1.91 -1.28 5.92
N VAL A 73 1.62 -0.06 5.45
CA VAL A 73 2.20 1.17 5.99
C VAL A 73 1.91 1.26 7.49
N GLY A 74 0.65 1.10 7.91
CA GLY A 74 0.26 1.18 9.32
C GLY A 74 0.94 0.12 10.22
N ILE A 75 1.20 -1.08 9.70
CA ILE A 75 1.89 -2.14 10.43
C ILE A 75 3.38 -1.82 10.61
N LEU A 76 4.04 -1.36 9.55
CA LEU A 76 5.50 -1.26 9.45
C LEU A 76 6.07 0.11 9.84
N VAL A 77 5.34 1.19 9.58
CA VAL A 77 5.88 2.54 9.74
C VAL A 77 6.34 2.76 11.19
N GLY A 78 7.56 3.26 11.37
CA GLY A 78 8.18 3.48 12.69
C GLY A 78 8.67 2.23 13.42
N ARG A 79 8.64 1.03 12.82
CA ARG A 79 9.31 -0.16 13.36
C ARG A 79 10.84 -0.03 13.26
N ASP A 80 11.56 -0.80 14.06
CA ASP A 80 13.02 -0.87 14.02
C ASP A 80 13.46 -1.63 12.75
N ASP A 81 14.42 -1.07 12.02
CA ASP A 81 14.95 -1.64 10.78
C ASP A 81 15.60 -3.02 11.00
N ARG A 82 16.05 -3.34 12.22
CA ARG A 82 16.57 -4.67 12.57
C ARG A 82 15.54 -5.79 12.38
N LEU A 83 14.25 -5.48 12.38
CA LEU A 83 13.20 -6.46 12.10
C LEU A 83 13.19 -6.92 10.64
N LEU A 84 13.79 -6.16 9.72
CA LEU A 84 13.83 -6.53 8.30
C LEU A 84 14.52 -7.87 8.08
N ASP A 85 15.56 -8.16 8.86
CA ASP A 85 16.32 -9.40 8.74
C ASP A 85 15.81 -10.49 9.71
N SER A 86 14.68 -10.23 10.40
CA SER A 86 14.00 -11.22 11.22
C SER A 86 13.10 -12.12 10.38
N ALA A 87 13.06 -13.41 10.73
CA ALA A 87 12.18 -14.41 10.16
C ALA A 87 11.59 -15.26 11.29
N ARG A 88 10.42 -15.87 11.04
CA ARG A 88 9.97 -17.01 11.85
C ARG A 88 10.72 -18.26 11.37
N ASP A 89 10.86 -19.27 12.24
CA ASP A 89 11.62 -20.49 11.93
C ASP A 89 11.19 -21.11 10.59
N GLY A 90 12.11 -21.18 9.63
CA GLY A 90 11.90 -21.75 8.30
C GLY A 90 11.09 -20.88 7.31
N GLU A 91 10.68 -19.67 7.71
CA GLU A 91 9.98 -18.72 6.85
C GLU A 91 10.93 -17.67 6.25
N TRP A 92 10.42 -16.91 5.27
CA TRP A 92 11.13 -15.76 4.70
C TRP A 92 11.36 -14.65 5.73
N SER A 93 12.46 -13.91 5.57
CA SER A 93 12.67 -12.68 6.34
C SER A 93 11.62 -11.62 5.99
N LEU A 94 11.40 -10.65 6.86
CA LEU A 94 10.54 -9.51 6.53
C LEU A 94 11.01 -8.79 5.25
N ARG A 95 12.32 -8.66 5.05
CA ARG A 95 12.91 -8.10 3.85
C ARG A 95 12.55 -8.91 2.61
N ASP A 96 12.64 -10.24 2.69
CA ASP A 96 12.26 -11.13 1.59
C ASP A 96 10.76 -11.01 1.26
N VAL A 97 9.90 -10.93 2.28
CA VAL A 97 8.45 -10.72 2.10
C VAL A 97 8.17 -9.38 1.40
N MET A 98 8.84 -8.30 1.79
CA MET A 98 8.66 -6.99 1.16
C MET A 98 9.20 -6.95 -0.27
N ARG A 99 10.37 -7.57 -0.51
CA ARG A 99 10.92 -7.73 -1.87
C ARG A 99 10.00 -8.56 -2.76
N HIS A 100 9.40 -9.61 -2.20
CA HIS A 100 8.39 -10.40 -2.88
C HIS A 100 7.17 -9.55 -3.25
N ALA A 101 6.67 -8.72 -2.32
CA ALA A 101 5.55 -7.83 -2.56
C ALA A 101 5.81 -6.88 -3.74
N ILE A 102 6.99 -6.23 -3.75
CA ILE A 102 7.41 -5.35 -4.84
C ILE A 102 7.45 -6.11 -6.18
N ALA A 103 8.08 -7.28 -6.22
CA ALA A 103 8.17 -8.07 -7.45
C ALA A 103 6.78 -8.54 -7.96
N VAL A 104 5.89 -8.93 -7.06
CA VAL A 104 4.53 -9.38 -7.43
C VAL A 104 3.70 -8.23 -7.96
N GLU A 105 3.79 -7.03 -7.37
CA GLU A 105 3.11 -5.83 -7.90
C GLU A 105 3.46 -5.57 -9.37
N LEU A 106 4.75 -5.55 -9.67
CA LEU A 106 5.25 -5.33 -11.04
C LEU A 106 4.79 -6.43 -12.00
N ARG A 107 4.87 -7.69 -11.55
CA ARG A 107 4.47 -8.85 -12.36
C ARG A 107 2.97 -8.90 -12.60
N TYR A 108 2.15 -8.60 -11.61
CA TYR A 108 0.70 -8.61 -11.74
C TYR A 108 0.23 -7.53 -12.70
N ALA A 109 0.79 -6.32 -12.61
CA ALA A 109 0.50 -5.26 -13.57
C ALA A 109 0.83 -5.68 -15.01
N ALA A 110 2.01 -6.28 -15.23
CA ALA A 110 2.42 -6.77 -16.56
C ALA A 110 1.53 -7.90 -17.08
N GLN A 111 1.16 -8.82 -16.19
CA GLN A 111 0.31 -9.95 -16.53
C GLN A 111 -1.12 -9.53 -16.87
N ILE A 112 -1.68 -8.58 -16.14
CA ILE A 112 -3.03 -8.06 -16.39
C ILE A 112 -3.06 -7.30 -17.72
N GLU A 113 -2.06 -6.44 -17.97
CA GLU A 113 -1.94 -5.76 -19.26
C GLU A 113 -1.82 -6.78 -20.41
N TYR A 114 -0.92 -7.75 -20.28
CA TYR A 114 -0.79 -8.82 -21.28
C TYR A 114 -2.11 -9.54 -21.53
N SER A 115 -2.82 -9.98 -20.49
CA SER A 115 -4.12 -10.64 -20.68
C SER A 115 -5.15 -9.72 -21.34
N ALA A 116 -5.13 -8.42 -21.01
CA ALA A 116 -6.03 -7.44 -21.59
C ALA A 116 -5.74 -7.16 -23.07
N THR A 117 -4.48 -7.26 -23.52
CA THR A 117 -4.06 -6.76 -24.85
C THR A 117 -3.49 -7.82 -25.81
N ARG A 118 -3.13 -9.02 -25.33
CA ARG A 118 -2.59 -10.11 -26.17
C ARG A 118 -3.54 -10.45 -27.33
N ALA A 119 -3.01 -10.95 -28.45
CA ALA A 119 -3.84 -11.47 -29.53
C ALA A 119 -4.55 -12.77 -29.13
N GLU A 120 -5.64 -13.13 -29.82
CA GLU A 120 -6.37 -14.38 -29.53
C GLU A 120 -5.54 -15.64 -29.79
N THR A 121 -4.53 -15.54 -30.66
CA THR A 121 -3.59 -16.63 -30.96
C THR A 121 -2.48 -16.78 -29.93
N ASP A 122 -2.28 -15.78 -29.07
CA ASP A 122 -1.24 -15.79 -28.05
C ASP A 122 -1.64 -16.67 -26.85
N PRO A 123 -0.66 -17.27 -26.13
CA PRO A 123 -0.97 -18.07 -24.95
C PRO A 123 -1.68 -17.22 -23.88
N ILE A 124 -2.61 -17.83 -23.14
CA ILE A 124 -3.32 -17.15 -22.03
C ILE A 124 -2.33 -16.69 -20.95
N GLY A 125 -1.36 -17.54 -20.61
CA GLY A 125 -0.30 -17.19 -19.67
C GLY A 125 0.74 -16.30 -20.34
N ILE A 126 1.14 -15.24 -19.64
CA ILE A 126 2.26 -14.40 -20.10
C ILE A 126 3.52 -15.28 -20.27
N PRO A 127 4.19 -15.22 -21.43
CA PRO A 127 5.48 -15.87 -21.63
C PRO A 127 6.53 -15.39 -20.61
N ALA A 128 7.44 -16.28 -20.21
CA ALA A 128 8.43 -15.99 -19.18
C ALA A 128 9.32 -14.78 -19.51
N GLY A 129 9.70 -14.61 -20.79
CA GLY A 129 10.52 -13.49 -21.26
C GLY A 129 9.82 -12.13 -21.29
N LEU A 130 8.49 -12.08 -21.09
CA LEU A 130 7.73 -10.83 -21.00
C LEU A 130 7.44 -10.41 -19.55
N LEU A 131 7.83 -11.24 -18.57
CA LEU A 131 7.74 -10.87 -17.16
C LEU A 131 8.86 -9.88 -16.81
N PRO A 132 8.57 -8.82 -16.05
CA PRO A 132 9.55 -7.77 -15.77
C PRO A 132 10.69 -8.24 -14.87
N CYS A 133 10.45 -9.26 -14.04
CA CYS A 133 11.39 -9.71 -13.02
C CYS A 133 10.99 -11.09 -12.48
N ASP A 134 11.86 -11.74 -11.71
CA ASP A 134 11.51 -12.93 -10.92
C ASP A 134 10.72 -12.56 -9.64
N ARG A 135 10.03 -13.53 -9.02
CA ARG A 135 9.15 -13.32 -7.84
C ARG A 135 9.87 -12.85 -6.57
N LEU A 136 11.19 -12.97 -6.47
CA LEU A 136 11.98 -12.48 -5.32
C LEU A 136 13.07 -11.46 -5.71
N SER A 137 13.15 -11.12 -7.00
CA SER A 137 14.20 -10.26 -7.53
C SER A 137 13.57 -9.10 -8.29
N PRO A 138 13.05 -8.07 -7.60
CA PRO A 138 12.67 -6.81 -8.24
C PRO A 138 13.77 -6.30 -9.19
N PRO A 139 13.41 -5.60 -10.27
CA PRO A 139 14.36 -5.22 -11.31
C PRO A 139 15.37 -4.16 -10.83
N GLU A 140 16.59 -4.29 -11.34
CA GLU A 140 17.70 -3.39 -11.07
C GLU A 140 17.89 -2.39 -12.22
N PRO A 141 18.38 -1.16 -11.97
CA PRO A 141 18.80 -0.61 -10.68
C PRO A 141 17.67 0.01 -9.84
N GLU A 142 16.46 0.15 -10.39
CA GLU A 142 15.36 0.92 -9.81
C GLU A 142 14.98 0.46 -8.39
N PHE A 143 15.04 -0.85 -8.13
CA PHE A 143 14.67 -1.44 -6.83
C PHE A 143 15.87 -1.95 -6.03
N ALA A 144 17.10 -1.53 -6.36
CA ALA A 144 18.32 -1.99 -5.70
C ALA A 144 18.28 -1.89 -4.17
N HIS A 145 17.76 -0.76 -3.69
CA HIS A 145 17.68 -0.41 -2.27
C HIS A 145 16.72 -1.32 -1.49
N SER A 146 15.93 -2.16 -2.15
CA SER A 146 15.16 -3.20 -1.46
C SER A 146 16.05 -4.29 -0.83
N ARG A 147 17.36 -4.33 -1.11
CA ARG A 147 18.32 -5.27 -0.48
C ARG A 147 18.84 -4.81 0.86
N ASP A 148 19.00 -3.51 1.06
CA ASP A 148 19.79 -2.94 2.16
C ASP A 148 19.14 -1.69 2.79
N GLY A 149 18.08 -1.16 2.18
CA GLY A 149 17.30 -0.03 2.69
C GLY A 149 16.56 -0.34 3.99
N ALA A 150 16.16 0.73 4.66
CA ALA A 150 15.35 0.76 5.87
C ALA A 150 13.87 0.46 5.58
N VAL A 151 13.06 0.30 6.62
CA VAL A 151 11.63 -0.02 6.51
C VAL A 151 10.90 1.02 5.66
N VAL A 152 11.21 2.30 5.85
CA VAL A 152 10.61 3.40 5.07
C VAL A 152 10.98 3.29 3.59
N ASP A 153 12.22 2.95 3.26
CA ASP A 153 12.66 2.80 1.87
C ASP A 153 11.90 1.66 1.18
N LEU A 154 11.68 0.53 1.86
CA LEU A 154 10.91 -0.60 1.32
C LEU A 154 9.43 -0.24 1.11
N LEU A 155 8.83 0.53 2.02
CA LEU A 155 7.47 1.04 1.85
C LEU A 155 7.38 2.02 0.67
N GLU A 156 8.35 2.91 0.49
CA GLU A 156 8.43 3.84 -0.64
C GLU A 156 8.59 3.10 -1.97
N LEU A 157 9.48 2.11 -2.03
CA LEU A 157 9.68 1.27 -3.22
C LEU A 157 8.41 0.50 -3.59
N LEU A 158 7.72 -0.10 -2.62
CA LEU A 158 6.43 -0.74 -2.87
C LEU A 158 5.40 0.28 -3.38
N GLY A 159 5.30 1.44 -2.74
CA GLY A 159 4.41 2.53 -3.18
C GLY A 159 4.71 3.02 -4.61
N ASN A 160 5.98 3.03 -5.02
CA ASN A 160 6.37 3.37 -6.38
C ASN A 160 5.97 2.28 -7.40
N ALA A 161 6.20 1.01 -7.07
CA ALA A 161 5.74 -0.11 -7.90
C ALA A 161 4.20 -0.09 -8.08
N ARG A 162 3.47 0.21 -6.99
CA ARG A 162 2.02 0.44 -6.99
C ARG A 162 1.61 1.56 -7.94
N ALA A 163 2.20 2.74 -7.78
CA ALA A 163 1.86 3.89 -8.60
C ALA A 163 2.14 3.65 -10.10
N GLY A 164 3.25 2.98 -10.42
CA GLY A 164 3.56 2.56 -11.80
C GLY A 164 2.55 1.55 -12.34
N GLY A 165 2.17 0.56 -11.55
CA GLY A 165 1.13 -0.41 -11.87
C GLY A 165 -0.22 0.26 -12.13
N ASP A 166 -0.63 1.19 -11.28
CA ASP A 166 -1.88 1.93 -11.42
C ASP A 166 -1.95 2.73 -12.73
N VAL A 167 -0.87 3.45 -13.09
CA VAL A 167 -0.79 4.20 -14.36
C VAL A 167 -0.90 3.28 -15.57
N ARG A 168 -0.29 2.10 -15.49
CA ARG A 168 -0.35 1.07 -16.55
C ARG A 168 -1.77 0.52 -16.68
N LEU A 169 -2.36 0.12 -15.56
CA LEU A 169 -3.65 -0.56 -15.52
C LEU A 169 -4.84 0.37 -15.78
N ALA A 170 -4.70 1.67 -15.54
CA ALA A 170 -5.72 2.66 -15.88
C ALA A 170 -6.09 2.68 -17.38
N LYS A 171 -5.25 2.10 -18.25
CA LYS A 171 -5.46 1.99 -19.70
C LYS A 171 -6.23 0.73 -20.10
N VAL A 172 -6.50 -0.19 -19.18
CA VAL A 172 -7.26 -1.42 -19.46
C VAL A 172 -8.73 -1.06 -19.70
N PRO A 173 -9.29 -1.33 -20.90
CA PRO A 173 -10.68 -1.01 -21.18
C PRO A 173 -11.62 -2.03 -20.52
N ASP A 174 -12.83 -1.59 -20.14
CA ASP A 174 -13.84 -2.45 -19.53
C ASP A 174 -14.20 -3.66 -20.42
N SER A 175 -14.10 -3.53 -21.75
CA SER A 175 -14.31 -4.62 -22.71
C SER A 175 -13.30 -5.76 -22.56
N ALA A 176 -12.16 -5.53 -21.91
CA ALA A 176 -11.15 -6.55 -21.66
C ALA A 176 -11.42 -7.39 -20.41
N PHE A 177 -12.38 -7.02 -19.55
CA PHE A 177 -12.59 -7.67 -18.25
C PHE A 177 -12.88 -9.17 -18.32
N ALA A 178 -13.66 -9.60 -19.31
CA ALA A 178 -13.99 -11.01 -19.51
C ALA A 178 -12.89 -11.80 -20.25
N ARG A 179 -11.78 -11.16 -20.65
CA ARG A 179 -10.70 -11.86 -21.34
C ARG A 179 -10.06 -12.90 -20.41
N PRO A 180 -9.76 -14.11 -20.91
CA PRO A 180 -9.10 -15.15 -20.12
C PRO A 180 -7.72 -14.72 -19.59
N SER A 181 -7.40 -15.20 -18.40
CA SER A 181 -6.17 -14.91 -17.66
C SER A 181 -5.86 -16.06 -16.68
N LEU A 182 -4.69 -16.03 -16.04
CA LEU A 182 -4.20 -17.14 -15.19
C LEU A 182 -3.57 -16.67 -13.89
N TRP A 183 -3.94 -17.25 -12.77
CA TRP A 183 -3.20 -17.12 -11.50
C TRP A 183 -2.69 -18.48 -11.05
N GLY A 184 -1.38 -18.68 -11.15
CA GLY A 184 -0.80 -20.03 -11.10
C GLY A 184 -1.35 -20.87 -12.25
N THR A 185 -2.02 -21.96 -11.91
CA THR A 185 -2.75 -22.83 -12.85
C THR A 185 -4.26 -22.54 -12.91
N MET A 186 -4.76 -21.63 -12.08
CA MET A 186 -6.18 -21.31 -11.99
C MET A 186 -6.59 -20.36 -13.13
N ASN A 187 -7.59 -20.77 -13.90
CA ASN A 187 -8.25 -19.92 -14.88
C ASN A 187 -9.11 -18.86 -14.17
N LEU A 188 -8.90 -17.61 -14.55
CA LEU A 188 -9.72 -16.48 -14.13
C LEU A 188 -9.78 -15.46 -15.26
N ASP A 189 -10.59 -14.42 -15.14
CA ASP A 189 -10.65 -13.34 -16.12
C ASP A 189 -9.79 -12.14 -15.68
N VAL A 190 -9.63 -11.15 -16.56
CA VAL A 190 -8.86 -9.92 -16.27
C VAL A 190 -9.41 -9.19 -15.04
N ARG A 191 -10.74 -9.14 -14.88
CA ARG A 191 -11.40 -8.49 -13.75
C ARG A 191 -11.01 -9.14 -12.42
N MET A 192 -11.10 -10.47 -12.32
CA MET A 192 -10.73 -11.21 -11.12
C MET A 192 -9.22 -11.13 -10.86
N ARG A 193 -8.40 -11.01 -11.91
CA ARG A 193 -6.95 -10.79 -11.73
C ARG A 193 -6.63 -9.41 -11.16
N LEU A 194 -7.38 -8.37 -11.52
CA LEU A 194 -7.22 -7.05 -10.89
C LEU A 194 -7.47 -7.12 -9.38
N HIS A 195 -8.49 -7.88 -8.95
CA HIS A 195 -8.74 -8.12 -7.52
C HIS A 195 -7.63 -8.90 -6.82
N GLN A 196 -6.90 -9.76 -7.53
CA GLN A 196 -5.79 -10.51 -6.93
C GLN A 196 -4.65 -9.63 -6.41
N ILE A 197 -4.52 -8.42 -6.94
CA ILE A 197 -3.52 -7.48 -6.43
C ILE A 197 -3.84 -7.07 -4.98
N ALA A 198 -5.10 -6.72 -4.71
CA ALA A 198 -5.54 -6.38 -3.34
C ALA A 198 -5.46 -7.57 -2.38
N ALA A 199 -5.84 -8.76 -2.87
CA ALA A 199 -5.76 -10.00 -2.08
C ALA A 199 -4.32 -10.33 -1.68
N HIS A 200 -3.38 -10.22 -2.63
CA HIS A 200 -1.95 -10.48 -2.37
C HIS A 200 -1.34 -9.49 -1.37
N LEU A 201 -1.65 -8.19 -1.49
CA LEU A 201 -1.20 -7.20 -0.49
C LEU A 201 -1.80 -7.45 0.89
N THR A 202 -3.06 -7.88 0.95
CA THR A 202 -3.72 -8.24 2.23
C THR A 202 -3.04 -9.45 2.86
N GLU A 203 -2.74 -10.49 2.08
CA GLU A 203 -1.97 -11.65 2.54
C GLU A 203 -0.57 -11.24 3.03
N THR A 204 0.10 -10.35 2.29
CA THR A 204 1.39 -9.78 2.67
C THR A 204 1.28 -9.03 4.00
N ALA A 205 0.25 -8.20 4.20
CA ALA A 205 0.01 -7.49 5.46
C ALA A 205 -0.13 -8.46 6.64
N ILE A 206 -0.90 -9.54 6.46
CA ILE A 206 -1.08 -10.59 7.47
C ILE A 206 0.25 -11.30 7.78
N GLN A 207 1.05 -11.62 6.76
CA GLN A 207 2.35 -12.26 6.95
C GLN A 207 3.33 -11.33 7.69
N VAL A 208 3.38 -10.06 7.30
CA VAL A 208 4.20 -9.04 7.97
C VAL A 208 3.78 -8.88 9.43
N GLU A 209 2.50 -8.78 9.73
CA GLU A 209 1.99 -8.66 11.10
C GLU A 209 2.35 -9.88 11.96
N LYS A 210 2.38 -11.09 11.39
CA LYS A 210 2.86 -12.29 12.10
C LYS A 210 4.35 -12.17 12.49
N ILE A 211 5.17 -11.55 11.65
CA ILE A 211 6.61 -11.37 11.91
C ILE A 211 6.84 -10.28 12.96
N VAL A 212 6.26 -9.09 12.78
CA VAL A 212 6.55 -7.92 13.63
C VAL A 212 5.69 -7.84 14.90
N GLY A 213 4.62 -8.64 14.96
CA GLY A 213 3.66 -8.64 16.06
C GLY A 213 2.73 -7.42 16.07
N GLY A 214 1.83 -7.40 17.05
CA GLY A 214 0.89 -6.30 17.26
C GLY A 214 1.54 -4.99 17.73
N GLY A 215 0.72 -3.99 17.98
CA GLY A 215 1.13 -2.70 18.54
C GLY A 215 0.14 -2.19 19.60
N GLY A 216 0.49 -1.09 20.24
CA GLY A 216 -0.39 -0.38 21.18
C GLY A 216 -1.53 0.38 20.51
N GLU A 217 -2.38 1.01 21.33
CA GLU A 217 -3.52 1.82 20.91
C GLU A 217 -3.10 2.87 19.86
N LEU A 218 -1.96 3.55 20.07
CA LEU A 218 -1.47 4.58 19.14
C LEU A 218 -1.28 4.03 17.73
N ARG A 219 -0.61 2.88 17.62
CA ARG A 219 -0.37 2.21 16.34
C ARG A 219 -1.66 1.72 15.71
N ALA A 220 -2.60 1.22 16.52
CA ALA A 220 -3.90 0.77 16.03
C ALA A 220 -4.69 1.93 15.38
N ILE A 221 -4.72 3.11 16.02
CA ILE A 221 -5.39 4.30 15.46
C ILE A 221 -4.67 4.77 14.19
N LEU A 222 -3.34 4.82 14.20
CA LEU A 222 -2.55 5.25 13.04
C LEU A 222 -2.75 4.30 11.84
N ARG A 223 -2.79 2.98 12.08
CA ARG A 223 -3.10 1.98 11.06
C ARG A 223 -4.48 2.22 10.45
N ARG A 224 -5.50 2.53 11.26
CA ARG A 224 -6.83 2.90 10.73
C ARG A 224 -6.80 4.16 9.87
N CYS A 225 -5.99 5.15 10.22
CA CYS A 225 -5.78 6.34 9.40
C CYS A 225 -5.16 5.97 8.04
N CYS A 226 -4.10 5.16 8.03
CA CYS A 226 -3.40 4.74 6.81
C CYS A 226 -4.29 3.88 5.89
N VAL A 227 -5.06 2.94 6.44
CA VAL A 227 -6.03 2.14 5.68
C VAL A 227 -7.10 3.05 5.06
N THR A 228 -7.66 3.97 5.86
CA THR A 228 -8.69 4.90 5.37
C THR A 228 -8.12 5.79 4.28
N ARG A 229 -6.91 6.33 4.46
CA ARG A 229 -6.19 7.12 3.45
C ARG A 229 -6.09 6.38 2.12
N GLY A 230 -5.72 5.10 2.15
CA GLY A 230 -5.61 4.28 0.95
C GLY A 230 -6.93 4.12 0.18
N THR A 231 -8.08 4.23 0.84
CA THR A 231 -9.40 4.15 0.16
C THR A 231 -9.74 5.38 -0.68
N HIS A 232 -9.10 6.54 -0.44
CA HIS A 232 -9.43 7.77 -1.16
C HIS A 232 -8.26 8.51 -1.79
N GLU A 233 -7.01 8.20 -1.45
CA GLU A 233 -5.90 9.05 -1.89
C GLU A 233 -5.64 9.07 -3.40
N ARG A 234 -6.21 8.11 -4.12
CA ARG A 234 -6.14 8.02 -5.58
C ARG A 234 -7.13 8.93 -6.30
N TRP A 235 -8.21 9.33 -5.64
CA TRP A 235 -9.28 10.12 -6.27
C TRP A 235 -9.62 11.42 -5.52
N SER A 236 -9.27 11.52 -4.25
CA SER A 236 -9.51 12.73 -3.47
C SER A 236 -8.61 13.89 -3.92
N PRO A 237 -9.12 15.14 -3.91
CA PRO A 237 -8.36 16.30 -4.35
C PRO A 237 -7.05 16.47 -3.58
N GLU A 238 -5.97 16.82 -4.28
CA GLU A 238 -4.65 17.07 -3.69
C GLU A 238 -4.71 18.08 -2.55
N LYS A 239 -5.42 19.20 -2.72
CA LYS A 239 -5.60 20.22 -1.68
C LYS A 239 -6.12 19.64 -0.36
N GLY A 240 -7.09 18.73 -0.42
CA GLY A 240 -7.64 18.07 0.77
C GLY A 240 -6.61 17.16 1.45
N ARG A 241 -5.82 16.46 0.65
CA ARG A 241 -4.73 15.59 1.14
C ARG A 241 -3.57 16.39 1.73
N THR A 242 -3.18 17.52 1.15
CA THR A 242 -2.10 18.38 1.66
C THR A 242 -2.41 18.85 3.09
N VAL A 243 -3.65 19.25 3.37
CA VAL A 243 -4.07 19.67 4.72
C VAL A 243 -3.97 18.52 5.73
N LEU A 244 -4.30 17.30 5.33
CA LEU A 244 -4.12 16.11 6.16
C LEU A 244 -2.63 15.82 6.39
N ASP A 245 -1.81 15.89 5.35
CA ASP A 245 -0.38 15.64 5.42
C ASP A 245 0.30 16.65 6.36
N GLU A 246 -0.04 17.94 6.26
CA GLU A 246 0.40 18.98 7.22
C GLU A 246 -0.03 18.66 8.65
N SER A 247 -1.25 18.15 8.84
CA SER A 247 -1.75 17.78 10.16
C SER A 247 -1.01 16.56 10.75
N TYR A 248 -0.58 15.59 9.92
CA TYR A 248 0.31 14.51 10.37
C TYR A 248 1.70 15.02 10.74
N ARG A 249 2.28 15.95 9.96
CA ARG A 249 3.58 16.57 10.29
C ARG A 249 3.53 17.29 11.63
N ALA A 250 2.43 17.98 11.92
CA ALA A 250 2.23 18.70 13.18
C ALA A 250 2.14 17.79 14.42
N LEU A 251 2.01 16.46 14.28
CA LEU A 251 2.07 15.52 15.40
C LEU A 251 3.50 15.25 15.91
N THR A 252 4.50 15.59 15.10
CA THR A 252 5.92 15.35 15.40
C THR A 252 6.61 16.49 16.13
N GLY A 253 6.03 17.70 16.10
CA GLY A 253 6.50 18.90 16.82
C GLY A 253 5.78 19.10 18.15
#